data_AF-A0A7Z9IRT8-F1
#
_entry.id   AF-A0A7Z9IRT8-F1
#
_cell.length_a   1.000
_cell.length_b   1.000
_cell.length_c   1.000
_cell.angle_alpha   90.00
_cell.angle_beta   90.00
_cell.angle_gamma   90.00
#
_symmetry.space_group_name_H-M   'P 1'
#
loop_
_entity.id
_entity.type
_entity.pdbx_description
1 polymer ?
#
loop_
_entity_poly.entity_id
_entity_poly.type
_entity_poly.pdbx_seq_one_letter_code
_entity_poly.pdbx_strand_id
1 'polypeptide(L)'
;MYKLLILAGTDEVNTSPVIVGAPKWISLDQDILRNQWEVESPSGKKELIVPDYNREGITISRTNELGTFNVLLEGKLYTSFSTHLHPNEEISNKIKEADVKRNFSAEEYKWMDLDSDFKQDFMEMRQGKSLWKTFLLLACIFLLIETFLGRPMPQHLKKESADD
;
A
#
# COMPACT_ATOMS: atom_id res chain seq x y z
N MET A 1 -2.39 2.12 -5.87
CA MET A 1 -1.28 1.51 -6.66
C MET A 1 -0.04 2.39 -6.67
N TYR A 2 -0.19 3.72 -6.83
CA TYR A 2 0.92 4.68 -6.81
C TYR A 2 1.71 4.69 -5.49
N LYS A 3 1.04 4.73 -4.32
CA LYS A 3 1.70 4.73 -3.01
C LYS A 3 2.52 3.45 -2.72
N LEU A 4 2.01 2.28 -3.12
CA LEU A 4 2.65 0.99 -2.87
C LEU A 4 3.85 0.74 -3.79
N LEU A 5 3.80 1.26 -5.03
CA LEU A 5 4.95 1.30 -5.94
C LEU A 5 6.04 2.26 -5.46
N ILE A 6 5.66 3.40 -4.87
CA ILE A 6 6.62 4.32 -4.24
C ILE A 6 7.29 3.63 -3.05
N LEU A 7 6.54 3.03 -2.13
CA LEU A 7 7.09 2.34 -0.95
C LEU A 7 8.04 1.19 -1.33
N ALA A 8 7.71 0.39 -2.35
CA ALA A 8 8.58 -0.71 -2.81
C ALA A 8 9.84 -0.23 -3.57
N GLY A 9 9.83 1.00 -4.11
CA GLY A 9 10.94 1.58 -4.87
C GLY A 9 11.77 2.61 -4.11
N THR A 10 11.41 2.91 -2.86
CA THR A 10 12.08 3.93 -2.05
C THR A 10 12.74 3.27 -0.84
N ASP A 11 13.94 3.71 -0.49
CA ASP A 11 14.63 3.27 0.73
C ASP A 11 13.82 3.67 1.97
N GLU A 12 13.02 2.73 2.50
CA GLU A 12 12.14 2.94 3.64
C GLU A 12 12.92 3.35 4.91
N VAL A 13 14.15 2.84 5.07
CA VAL A 13 14.96 3.12 6.26
C VAL A 13 15.39 4.58 6.22
N ASN A 14 15.93 5.04 5.10
CA ASN A 14 16.47 6.39 4.99
C ASN A 14 15.38 7.46 4.85
N THR A 15 14.28 7.16 4.14
CA THR A 15 13.20 8.12 3.89
C THR A 15 12.10 8.14 4.96
N SER A 16 12.11 7.18 5.90
CA SER A 16 11.10 7.16 6.97
C SER A 16 11.13 8.45 7.81
N PRO A 17 9.95 8.99 8.15
CA PRO A 17 9.87 10.20 8.96
C PRO A 17 10.24 9.93 10.42
N VAL A 18 10.71 10.95 11.12
CA VAL A 18 11.03 10.89 12.56
C VAL A 18 10.26 11.93 13.35
N ILE A 19 10.12 11.70 14.65
CA ILE A 19 9.53 12.68 15.55
C ILE A 19 10.51 13.87 15.67
N VAL A 20 9.98 15.09 15.72
CA VAL A 20 10.79 16.30 15.96
C VAL A 20 11.64 16.15 17.23
N GLY A 21 12.93 16.45 17.12
CA GLY A 21 13.92 16.30 18.20
C GLY A 21 14.44 14.87 18.41
N ALA A 22 13.90 13.86 17.73
CA ALA A 22 14.42 12.50 17.80
C ALA A 22 15.59 12.29 16.79
N PRO A 23 16.64 11.54 17.16
CA PRO A 23 17.74 11.27 16.24
C PRO A 23 17.27 10.43 15.04
N LYS A 24 17.77 10.76 13.85
CA LYS A 24 17.57 9.97 12.62
C LYS A 24 18.86 9.24 12.27
N TRP A 25 18.76 7.93 12.05
CA TRP A 25 19.82 7.14 11.44
C TRP A 25 19.60 7.06 9.93
N ILE A 26 20.66 7.23 9.16
CA ILE A 26 20.69 7.00 7.72
C ILE A 26 21.75 5.94 7.44
N SER A 27 21.34 4.81 6.87
CA SER A 27 22.21 3.73 6.45
C SER A 27 22.91 4.13 5.15
N LEU A 28 24.21 3.87 5.06
CA LEU A 28 25.03 4.20 3.90
C LEU A 28 25.74 2.95 3.38
N ASP A 29 26.05 2.93 2.09
CA ASP A 29 26.93 1.92 1.51
C ASP A 29 28.40 2.23 1.85
N GLN A 30 29.24 1.19 1.94
CA GLN A 30 30.65 1.32 2.34
C GLN A 30 31.49 2.19 1.37
N ASP A 31 31.11 2.25 0.10
CA ASP A 31 31.84 2.95 -0.95
C ASP A 31 31.73 4.48 -0.82
N ILE A 32 30.59 4.98 -0.35
CA ILE A 32 30.30 6.42 -0.17
C ILE A 32 30.56 6.92 1.25
N LEU A 33 30.92 6.04 2.17
CA LEU A 33 31.09 6.34 3.60
C LEU A 33 32.21 7.35 3.90
N ARG A 34 33.22 7.44 3.04
CA ARG A 34 34.38 8.34 3.22
C ARG A 34 34.14 9.75 2.70
N ASN A 35 33.02 9.98 2.02
CA ASN A 35 32.74 11.25 1.38
C ASN A 35 32.24 12.29 2.39
N GLN A 36 32.15 13.54 1.95
CA GLN A 36 31.63 14.63 2.77
C GLN A 36 30.10 14.58 2.81
N TRP A 37 29.56 14.53 4.03
CA TRP A 37 28.13 14.49 4.29
C TRP A 37 27.64 15.78 4.92
N GLU A 38 26.54 16.30 4.39
CA GLU A 38 25.89 17.51 4.86
C GLU A 38 24.41 17.24 5.09
N VAL A 39 23.84 17.89 6.08
CA VAL A 39 22.40 17.90 6.30
C VAL A 39 21.91 19.33 6.23
N GLU A 40 20.91 19.56 5.39
CA GLU A 40 20.20 20.82 5.27
C GLU A 40 18.87 20.72 6.04
N SER A 41 18.69 21.63 6.99
CA SER A 41 17.45 21.77 7.76
C SER A 41 16.32 22.37 6.92
N PRO A 42 15.05 22.25 7.36
CA PRO A 42 13.92 22.92 6.73
C PRO A 42 14.10 24.45 6.60
N SER A 43 14.81 25.08 7.54
CA SER A 43 15.19 26.50 7.49
C SER A 43 16.31 26.84 6.50
N GLY A 44 16.92 25.84 5.84
CA GLY A 44 18.02 26.01 4.90
C GLY A 44 19.41 26.08 5.56
N LYS A 45 19.51 25.77 6.86
CA LYS A 45 20.80 25.71 7.56
C LYS A 45 21.49 24.39 7.21
N LYS A 46 22.75 24.48 6.78
CA LYS A 46 23.59 23.31 6.48
C LYS A 46 24.52 22.99 7.65
N GLU A 47 24.61 21.71 7.99
CA GLU A 47 25.51 21.18 9.00
C GLU A 47 26.31 20.00 8.43
N LEU A 48 27.62 20.00 8.64
CA LEU A 48 28.49 18.89 8.25
C LEU A 48 28.35 17.76 9.27
N ILE A 49 28.16 16.53 8.78
CA ILE A 49 27.99 15.34 9.61
C ILE A 49 29.16 14.39 9.37
N VAL A 50 29.68 13.83 10.46
CA VAL A 50 30.75 12.82 10.42
C VAL A 50 30.09 11.43 10.42
N PRO A 51 30.38 10.58 9.41
CA PRO A 51 29.90 9.20 9.39
C PRO A 51 30.47 8.34 10.52
N ASP A 52 29.64 7.41 11.00
CA ASP A 52 30.08 6.33 11.87
C ASP A 52 30.59 5.17 11.00
N TYR A 53 31.92 5.03 10.95
CA TYR A 53 32.59 4.00 10.15
C TYR A 53 32.36 2.58 10.66
N ASN A 54 32.00 2.39 11.93
CA ASN A 54 31.76 1.06 12.49
C ASN A 54 30.34 0.55 12.20
N ARG A 55 29.40 1.49 12.03
CA ARG A 55 27.98 1.20 11.81
C ARG A 55 27.51 1.47 10.38
N GLU A 56 28.40 1.93 9.50
CA GLU A 56 28.12 2.18 8.08
C GLU A 56 26.94 3.15 7.88
N GLY A 57 27.00 4.31 8.54
CA GLY A 57 25.96 5.32 8.35
C GLY A 57 26.19 6.62 9.09
N ILE A 58 25.20 7.50 9.07
CA ILE A 58 25.23 8.81 9.73
C ILE A 58 24.09 8.94 10.74
N THR A 59 24.38 9.58 11.88
CA THR A 59 23.37 9.93 12.88
C THR A 59 23.12 11.43 12.86
N ILE A 60 21.87 11.81 12.59
CA ILE A 60 21.41 13.19 12.59
C ILE A 60 20.69 13.42 13.93
N SER A 61 21.38 14.07 14.87
CA SER A 61 20.87 14.24 16.23
C SER A 61 19.98 15.49 16.41
N ARG A 62 20.06 16.46 15.49
CA ARG A 62 19.43 17.77 15.60
C ARG A 62 18.27 17.93 14.62
N THR A 63 17.15 17.28 14.91
CA THR A 63 15.92 17.31 14.10
C THR A 63 14.85 18.21 14.73
N ASN A 64 15.26 19.34 15.29
CA ASN A 64 14.40 20.20 16.12
C ASN A 64 13.44 21.10 15.32
N GLU A 65 13.41 20.96 14.00
CA GLU A 65 12.57 21.75 13.11
C GLU A 65 11.53 20.85 12.45
N LEU A 66 10.33 21.39 12.23
CA LEU A 66 9.30 20.72 11.45
C LEU A 66 9.53 20.97 9.96
N GLY A 67 9.48 19.90 9.16
CA GLY A 67 9.58 19.99 7.71
C GLY A 67 10.41 18.85 7.13
N THR A 68 11.03 19.11 5.98
CA THR A 68 11.86 18.15 5.28
C THR A 68 13.33 18.49 5.48
N PHE A 69 14.10 17.50 5.92
CA PHE A 69 15.56 17.56 5.98
C PHE A 69 16.12 16.89 4.73
N ASN A 70 17.12 17.53 4.12
CA ASN A 70 17.83 16.98 2.98
C ASN A 70 19.21 16.51 3.42
N VAL A 71 19.56 15.29 3.07
CA VAL A 71 20.89 14.72 3.28
C VAL A 71 21.63 14.81 1.96
N LEU A 72 22.78 15.46 2.00
CA LEU A 72 23.59 15.81 0.84
C LEU A 72 24.92 15.05 0.90
N LEU A 73 25.31 14.49 -0.24
CA LEU A 73 26.60 13.88 -0.50
C LEU A 73 27.39 14.81 -1.42
N GLU A 74 28.47 15.40 -0.94
CA GLU A 74 29.30 16.35 -1.71
C GLU A 74 28.47 17.48 -2.36
N GLY A 75 27.46 17.97 -1.64
CA GLY A 75 26.56 19.02 -2.11
C GLY A 75 25.43 18.56 -3.05
N LYS A 76 25.32 17.27 -3.38
CA LYS A 76 24.21 16.70 -4.16
C LYS A 76 23.22 15.97 -3.26
N LEU A 77 21.93 16.02 -3.59
CA LEU A 77 20.89 15.33 -2.84
C LEU A 77 21.09 13.81 -2.89
N TYR A 78 21.27 13.20 -1.72
CA TYR A 78 21.34 11.76 -1.56
C TYR A 78 19.99 11.19 -1.11
N THR A 79 19.43 11.72 -0.02
CA THR A 79 18.12 11.32 0.48
C THR A 79 17.45 12.46 1.25
N SER A 80 16.16 12.31 1.53
CA SER A 80 15.39 13.26 2.34
C SER A 80 14.47 12.52 3.28
N PHE A 81 14.26 13.09 4.46
CA PHE A 81 13.29 12.59 5.43
C PHE A 81 12.51 13.76 6.03
N SER A 82 11.30 13.48 6.51
CA SER A 82 10.44 14.49 7.12
C SER A 82 10.37 14.32 8.63
N THR A 83 10.19 15.41 9.34
CA THR A 83 9.85 15.41 10.76
C THR A 83 8.34 15.57 10.95
N HIS A 84 7.80 14.90 11.97
CA HIS A 84 6.42 15.08 12.40
C HIS A 84 6.36 15.42 13.89
N LEU A 85 5.24 16.04 14.27
CA LEU A 85 4.95 16.38 15.67
C LEU A 85 4.78 15.13 16.51
N HIS A 86 5.10 15.23 17.80
CA HIS A 86 4.79 14.15 18.71
C HIS A 86 3.27 13.91 18.74
N PRO A 87 2.78 12.65 18.81
CA PRO A 87 1.34 12.35 18.77
C PRO A 87 0.50 13.07 19.85
N ASN A 88 1.12 13.47 20.96
CA ASN A 88 0.45 14.20 22.05
C ASN A 88 0.40 15.72 21.84
N GLU A 89 1.20 16.25 20.91
CA GLU A 89 1.22 17.68 20.54
C GLU A 89 0.38 17.95 19.28
N GLU A 90 0.11 16.90 18.52
CA GLU A 90 -0.70 16.99 17.31
C GLU A 90 -2.15 17.34 17.66
N ILE A 91 -2.60 18.56 17.27
CA ILE A 91 -3.99 19.05 17.46
C ILE A 91 -4.97 18.32 16.49
N SER A 92 -4.53 17.24 15.86
CA SER A 92 -5.35 16.45 14.95
C SER A 92 -6.31 15.60 15.77
N ASN A 93 -7.59 15.98 15.76
CA ASN A 93 -8.66 15.04 16.05
C ASN A 93 -8.56 13.92 15.01
N LYS A 94 -7.87 12.82 15.37
CA LYS A 94 -7.78 11.64 14.52
C LYS A 94 -9.20 11.24 14.14
N ILE A 95 -9.47 11.15 12.84
CA ILE A 95 -10.77 10.74 12.31
C ILE A 95 -11.07 9.36 12.87
N LYS A 96 -12.09 9.27 13.74
CA LYS A 96 -12.54 7.99 14.28
C LYS A 96 -13.46 7.34 13.27
N GLU A 97 -13.60 6.02 13.36
CA GLU A 97 -14.57 5.26 12.54
C GLU A 97 -15.99 5.86 12.67
N ALA A 98 -16.35 6.37 13.86
CA ALA A 98 -17.62 7.04 14.12
C ALA A 98 -17.80 8.35 13.29
N ASP A 99 -16.71 9.09 13.04
CA ASP A 99 -16.76 10.31 12.21
C ASP A 99 -16.92 9.96 10.73
N VAL A 100 -16.34 8.84 10.27
CA VAL A 100 -16.54 8.34 8.90
C VAL A 100 -17.98 7.84 8.72
N LYS A 101 -18.49 7.04 9.68
CA LYS A 101 -19.89 6.56 9.70
C LYS A 101 -20.93 7.67 9.62
N ARG A 102 -20.62 8.86 10.15
CA ARG A 102 -21.53 10.02 10.14
C ARG A 102 -21.63 10.67 8.77
N ASN A 103 -20.58 10.63 7.96
CA ASN A 103 -20.48 11.40 6.72
C ASN A 103 -20.50 10.56 5.44
N PHE A 104 -20.23 9.25 5.55
CA PHE A 104 -20.16 8.34 4.41
C PHE A 104 -21.12 7.17 4.59
N SER A 105 -21.76 6.74 3.51
CA SER A 105 -22.63 5.57 3.50
C SER A 105 -21.78 4.29 3.57
N ALA A 106 -22.29 3.22 4.19
CA ALA A 106 -21.54 1.98 4.41
C ALA A 106 -21.05 1.28 3.11
N GLU A 107 -21.59 1.66 1.95
CA GLU A 107 -21.19 1.16 0.63
C GLU A 107 -19.99 1.93 0.04
N GLU A 108 -19.70 3.12 0.57
CA GLU A 108 -18.70 4.05 0.02
C GLU A 108 -17.32 3.88 0.68
N TYR A 109 -17.23 3.18 1.81
CA TYR A 109 -15.97 2.94 2.52
C TYR A 109 -15.94 1.57 3.20
N LYS A 110 -14.74 0.99 3.29
CA LYS A 110 -14.45 -0.20 4.10
C LYS A 110 -13.37 0.16 5.11
N TRP A 111 -13.72 0.11 6.40
CA TRP A 111 -12.74 0.26 7.48
C TRP A 111 -11.87 -1.00 7.55
N MET A 112 -10.55 -0.84 7.58
CA MET A 112 -9.58 -1.93 7.63
C MET A 112 -8.85 -1.87 8.97
N ASP A 113 -8.82 -2.99 9.68
CA ASP A 113 -8.02 -3.13 10.90
C ASP A 113 -6.61 -3.62 10.51
N LEU A 114 -5.60 -3.26 11.31
CA LEU A 114 -4.21 -3.68 11.06
C LEU A 114 -4.02 -5.20 11.27
N ASP A 115 -4.91 -5.81 12.04
CA ASP A 115 -4.91 -7.25 12.32
C ASP A 115 -5.67 -8.08 11.26
N SER A 116 -6.37 -7.45 10.30
CA SER A 116 -7.05 -8.18 9.21
C SER A 116 -6.09 -8.49 8.06
N ASP A 117 -6.41 -9.52 7.26
CA ASP A 117 -5.62 -9.85 6.07
C ASP A 117 -5.81 -8.77 4.99
N PHE A 118 -5.02 -7.70 5.13
CA PHE A 118 -5.03 -6.53 4.26
C PHE A 118 -4.97 -6.92 2.78
N LYS A 119 -4.19 -7.96 2.45
CA LYS A 119 -4.04 -8.41 1.08
C LYS A 119 -5.37 -8.92 0.54
N GLN A 120 -6.09 -9.72 1.31
CA GLN A 120 -7.39 -10.23 0.92
C GLN A 120 -8.42 -9.10 0.81
N ASP A 121 -8.52 -8.25 1.84
CA ASP A 121 -9.47 -7.14 1.87
C ASP A 121 -9.27 -6.13 0.73
N PHE A 122 -8.02 -5.81 0.42
CA PHE A 122 -7.65 -4.93 -0.68
C PHE A 122 -7.96 -5.56 -2.05
N MET A 123 -7.69 -6.86 -2.22
CA MET A 123 -7.98 -7.57 -3.47
C MET A 123 -9.48 -7.66 -3.73
N GLU A 124 -10.30 -7.91 -2.70
CA GLU A 124 -11.76 -7.91 -2.80
C GLU A 124 -12.30 -6.53 -3.20
N MET A 125 -11.77 -5.45 -2.65
CA MET A 125 -12.18 -4.08 -2.98
C MET A 125 -11.78 -3.70 -4.42
N ARG A 126 -10.59 -4.12 -4.86
CA ARG A 126 -10.02 -3.70 -6.15
C ARG A 126 -10.55 -4.50 -7.34
N GLN A 127 -10.65 -5.82 -7.20
CA GLN A 127 -11.01 -6.71 -8.29
C GLN A 127 -12.47 -7.17 -8.21
N GLY A 128 -13.18 -6.76 -7.14
CA GLY A 128 -14.51 -7.27 -6.83
C GLY A 128 -14.45 -8.71 -6.33
N LYS A 129 -15.59 -9.22 -5.87
CA LYS A 129 -15.72 -10.64 -5.55
C LYS A 129 -15.80 -11.44 -6.85
N SER A 130 -15.07 -12.55 -6.93
CA SER A 130 -15.08 -13.44 -8.10
C SER A 130 -16.48 -13.99 -8.36
N LEU A 131 -17.17 -13.42 -9.36
CA LEU A 131 -18.51 -13.81 -9.82
C LEU A 131 -18.51 -15.11 -10.64
N TRP A 132 -17.34 -15.67 -10.93
CA TRP A 132 -17.22 -16.87 -11.75
C TRP A 132 -17.93 -18.06 -11.11
N LYS A 133 -17.83 -18.23 -9.79
CA LYS A 133 -18.51 -19.33 -9.08
C LYS A 133 -20.04 -19.23 -9.22
N THR A 134 -20.60 -18.03 -9.06
CA THR A 134 -22.04 -17.79 -9.23
C THR A 134 -22.49 -17.95 -10.67
N PHE A 135 -21.69 -17.51 -11.64
CA PHE A 135 -21.97 -17.66 -13.05
C PHE A 135 -21.96 -19.13 -13.49
N LEU A 136 -20.95 -19.90 -13.07
CA LEU A 136 -20.82 -21.32 -13.42
C LEU A 136 -21.97 -22.15 -12.85
N LEU A 137 -22.38 -21.86 -11.60
CA LEU A 137 -23.55 -22.48 -10.99
C LEU A 137 -24.83 -22.20 -11.79
N LEU A 138 -25.03 -20.94 -12.22
CA LEU A 138 -26.18 -20.56 -13.04
C LEU A 138 -26.17 -21.25 -14.41
N ALA A 139 -24.99 -21.34 -15.05
CA ALA A 139 -24.81 -22.04 -16.32
C ALA A 139 -25.12 -23.54 -16.23
N CYS A 140 -24.69 -24.21 -15.15
CA CYS A 140 -25.04 -25.61 -14.90
C CYS A 140 -26.56 -25.79 -14.75
N ILE A 141 -27.24 -24.89 -14.04
CA ILE A 141 -28.70 -24.94 -13.90
C ILE A 141 -29.39 -24.80 -15.26
N PHE A 142 -28.95 -23.85 -16.09
CA PHE A 142 -29.53 -23.67 -17.42
C PHE A 142 -29.31 -24.89 -18.33
N LEU A 143 -28.13 -25.51 -18.28
CA LEU A 143 -27.83 -26.72 -19.05
C LEU A 143 -28.73 -27.90 -18.65
N LEU A 144 -29.00 -28.07 -17.35
CA LEU A 144 -29.93 -29.10 -16.85
C LEU A 144 -31.37 -28.84 -17.31
N ILE A 145 -31.82 -27.58 -17.29
CA ILE A 145 -33.14 -27.18 -17.78
C ILE A 145 -33.27 -27.45 -19.28
N GLU A 146 -32.27 -27.05 -20.06
CA GLU A 146 -32.22 -27.30 -21.50
C GLU A 146 -32.27 -28.80 -21.79
N THR A 147 -31.49 -29.60 -21.05
CA THR A 147 -31.47 -31.06 -21.20
C THR A 147 -32.83 -31.70 -20.89
N PHE A 148 -33.58 -31.13 -19.95
CA PHE A 148 -34.91 -31.63 -19.60
C PHE A 148 -35.97 -31.25 -20.65
N LEU A 149 -35.96 -30.01 -21.14
CA LEU A 149 -36.88 -29.50 -22.16
C LEU A 149 -36.57 -30.04 -23.57
N GLY A 150 -35.30 -30.31 -23.86
CA GLY A 150 -34.81 -30.84 -25.13
C GLY A 150 -34.98 -32.35 -25.30
N ARG A 151 -35.61 -33.04 -24.33
CA ARG A 151 -35.95 -34.46 -24.50
C ARG A 151 -36.92 -34.61 -25.68
N PRO A 152 -36.58 -35.39 -26.71
CA PRO A 152 -37.45 -35.57 -27.86
C PRO A 152 -38.77 -36.21 -27.41
N MET A 153 -39.90 -35.56 -27.72
CA MET A 153 -41.20 -36.19 -27.55
C MET A 153 -41.26 -37.43 -28.45
N PRO A 154 -41.53 -38.64 -27.89
CA PRO A 154 -41.52 -39.88 -28.65
C PRO A 154 -42.58 -39.94 -29.77
N GLN A 155 -43.49 -38.96 -29.82
CA GLN A 155 -44.55 -38.85 -30.82
C GLN A 155 -44.06 -38.44 -32.22
N HIS A 156 -42.82 -37.97 -32.38
CA HIS A 156 -42.23 -37.56 -33.67
C HIS A 156 -41.10 -38.47 -34.18
N LEU A 157 -40.92 -39.67 -33.60
CA LEU A 157 -40.02 -40.67 -34.15
C LEU A 157 -40.67 -41.33 -35.37
N LYS A 158 -40.07 -41.17 -36.55
CA LYS A 158 -40.47 -41.85 -37.79
C LYS A 158 -40.40 -43.36 -37.54
N LYS A 159 -41.55 -44.05 -37.55
CA LYS A 159 -41.59 -45.50 -37.63
C LYS A 159 -40.98 -45.91 -38.97
N GLU A 160 -39.83 -46.55 -38.91
CA GLU A 160 -39.23 -47.23 -40.04
C GLU A 160 -40.13 -48.45 -40.35
N SER A 161 -40.86 -48.36 -41.45
CA SER A 161 -41.56 -49.50 -42.05
C SER A 161 -40.49 -50.42 -42.63
N ALA A 162 -40.21 -51.51 -41.90
CA ALA A 162 -39.67 -52.71 -42.51
C ALA A 162 -40.82 -53.37 -43.28
N ASP A 163 -40.71 -53.43 -44.60
CA ASP A 163 -41.46 -54.38 -45.43
C ASP A 163 -40.51 -54.91 -46.51
N ASP A 164 -40.55 -56.24 -46.62
CA ASP A 164 -39.84 -57.13 -47.56
C ASP A 164 -40.15 -56.85 -49.04
#